data_AF-A0A925VN04-F1
#
_entry.id   AF-A0A925VN04-F1
#
_cell.length_a   1.000
_cell.length_b   1.000
_cell.length_c   1.000
_cell.angle_alpha   90.00
_cell.angle_beta   90.00
_cell.angle_gamma   90.00
#
_symmetry.space_group_name_H-M   'P 1'
#
loop_
_entity.id
_entity.type
_entity.pdbx_description
1 polymer ?
#
loop_
_entity_poly.entity_id
_entity_poly.type
_entity_poly.pdbx_seq_one_letter_code
_entity_poly.pdbx_strand_id
1 'polypeptide(L)'
;MCDATAQALRVPVASVSLFDERRATLDHTATVGLPAGMGARVQPILSATYDTDPQQVLVIPDVQTRADLPNAALYRDLGVRSIASAPMLREGQLVGCLTISSVDTIRHFTADDLALLQGLAHQAAQAITNARLYTQAEQRLTQVQALRAIDRAITSSHDLHTTLAIVLDQVAAQPHVDAAEVLLLDAQTQMLAYAAGCGFRTV
;
A
#
# COMPACT_ATOMS: atom_id res chain seq x y z
N MET A 1 16.04 -2.93 6.22
CA MET A 1 15.83 -4.34 6.63
C MET A 1 16.77 -5.26 5.88
N CYS A 2 16.71 -5.34 4.54
CA CYS A 2 17.60 -6.20 3.76
C CYS A 2 19.10 -5.94 4.03
N ASP A 3 19.54 -4.67 4.16
CA ASP A 3 20.93 -4.35 4.50
C ASP A 3 21.34 -4.91 5.87
N ALA A 4 20.49 -4.73 6.88
CA ALA A 4 20.72 -5.23 8.23
C ALA A 4 20.77 -6.76 8.27
N THR A 5 19.89 -7.43 7.52
CA THR A 5 19.92 -8.89 7.34
C THR A 5 21.22 -9.35 6.67
N ALA A 6 21.61 -8.70 5.57
CA ALA A 6 22.83 -9.03 4.83
C ALA A 6 24.08 -8.88 5.71
N GLN A 7 24.15 -7.79 6.49
CA GLN A 7 25.25 -7.52 7.40
C GLN A 7 25.28 -8.49 8.59
N ALA A 8 24.13 -8.75 9.22
CA ALA A 8 24.04 -9.64 10.38
C ALA A 8 24.40 -11.08 10.04
N LEU A 9 23.95 -11.57 8.89
CA LEU A 9 24.23 -12.94 8.40
C LEU A 9 25.51 -13.02 7.56
N ARG A 10 26.21 -11.89 7.36
CA ARG A 10 27.42 -11.78 6.55
C ARG A 10 27.25 -12.40 5.16
N VAL A 11 26.11 -12.17 4.53
CA VAL A 11 25.79 -12.65 3.18
C VAL A 11 25.91 -11.50 2.18
N PRO A 12 26.34 -11.76 0.95
CA PRO A 12 26.42 -10.74 -0.07
C PRO A 12 25.04 -10.24 -0.51
N VAL A 13 24.01 -11.09 -0.44
CA VAL A 13 22.67 -10.77 -0.97
C VAL A 13 21.59 -11.12 0.06
N ALA A 14 20.65 -10.19 0.23
CA ALA A 14 19.41 -10.41 0.97
C ALA A 14 18.23 -9.79 0.20
N SER A 15 17.12 -10.50 0.15
CA SER A 15 15.92 -10.07 -0.55
C SER A 15 14.64 -10.40 0.21
N VAL A 16 13.60 -9.64 -0.07
CA VAL A 16 12.26 -9.82 0.49
C VAL A 16 11.29 -9.96 -0.67
N SER A 17 10.51 -11.03 -0.61
CA SER A 17 9.38 -11.26 -1.53
C SER A 17 8.09 -11.28 -0.74
N LEU A 18 7.07 -10.58 -1.20
CA LEU A 18 5.77 -10.52 -0.54
C LEU A 18 4.79 -11.46 -1.22
N PHE A 19 3.94 -12.09 -0.43
CA PHE A 19 2.91 -12.97 -0.96
C PHE A 19 1.76 -12.16 -1.56
N ASP A 20 1.40 -12.51 -2.79
CA ASP A 20 0.18 -12.07 -3.48
C ASP A 20 -0.86 -13.20 -3.42
N GLU A 21 -1.88 -13.01 -2.57
CA GLU A 21 -2.98 -13.95 -2.38
C GLU A 21 -3.79 -14.20 -3.66
N ARG A 22 -3.88 -13.22 -4.58
CA ARG A 22 -4.69 -13.35 -5.81
C ARG A 22 -4.04 -14.28 -6.82
N ARG A 23 -2.70 -14.28 -6.85
CA ARG A 23 -1.89 -15.06 -7.79
C ARG A 23 -1.30 -16.31 -7.15
N ALA A 24 -1.38 -16.42 -5.82
CA ALA A 24 -0.68 -17.43 -5.02
C ALA A 24 0.84 -17.45 -5.26
N THR A 25 1.42 -16.28 -5.57
CA THR A 25 2.84 -16.09 -5.88
C THR A 25 3.56 -15.25 -4.83
N LEU A 26 4.88 -15.43 -4.76
CA LEU A 26 5.78 -14.54 -4.07
C LEU A 26 6.39 -13.57 -5.07
N ASP A 27 6.06 -12.29 -4.89
CA ASP A 27 6.48 -11.21 -5.76
C ASP A 27 7.67 -10.49 -5.14
N HIS A 28 8.71 -10.36 -5.95
CA HIS A 28 9.95 -9.72 -5.54
C HIS A 28 9.72 -8.24 -5.19
N THR A 29 10.01 -7.85 -3.95
CA THR A 29 9.71 -6.49 -3.48
C THR A 29 10.96 -5.65 -3.25
N ALA A 30 12.00 -6.23 -2.64
CA ALA A 30 13.23 -5.50 -2.35
C ALA A 30 14.45 -6.43 -2.30
N THR A 31 15.61 -5.92 -2.72
CA THR A 31 16.89 -6.63 -2.62
C THR A 31 18.03 -5.69 -2.30
N VAL A 32 19.00 -6.23 -1.58
CA VAL A 32 20.32 -5.66 -1.36
C VAL A 32 21.37 -6.64 -1.89
N GLY A 33 22.45 -6.11 -2.45
CA GLY A 33 23.59 -6.91 -2.90
C GLY A 33 23.52 -7.43 -4.33
N LEU A 34 22.44 -7.15 -5.06
CA LEU A 34 22.35 -7.39 -6.50
C LEU A 34 22.47 -6.07 -7.30
N PRO A 35 22.90 -6.14 -8.57
CA PRO A 35 22.91 -4.98 -9.46
C PRO A 35 21.54 -4.31 -9.58
N ALA A 36 21.54 -2.99 -9.82
CA ALA A 36 20.31 -2.23 -10.00
C ALA A 36 19.48 -2.77 -11.20
N GLY A 37 18.16 -2.80 -11.05
CA GLY A 37 17.24 -3.31 -12.09
C GLY A 37 17.10 -4.84 -12.14
N MET A 38 17.93 -5.59 -11.41
CA MET A 38 17.88 -7.05 -11.43
C MET A 38 16.63 -7.62 -10.75
N GLY A 39 16.15 -6.94 -9.69
CA GLY A 39 14.94 -7.34 -8.97
C GLY A 39 13.69 -7.38 -9.86
N ALA A 40 13.62 -6.53 -10.90
CA ALA A 40 12.52 -6.52 -11.85
C ALA A 40 12.54 -7.71 -12.83
N ARG A 41 13.66 -8.44 -12.91
CA ARG A 41 13.81 -9.65 -13.75
C ARG A 41 13.48 -10.93 -13.00
N VAL A 42 13.28 -10.87 -11.68
CA VAL A 42 12.91 -12.02 -10.87
C VAL A 42 11.46 -12.38 -11.18
N GLN A 43 11.26 -13.58 -11.71
CA GLN A 43 9.91 -14.11 -11.95
C GLN A 43 9.25 -14.48 -10.63
N PRO A 44 7.92 -14.29 -10.50
CA PRO A 44 7.17 -14.71 -9.33
C PRO A 44 7.37 -16.20 -9.04
N ILE A 45 7.52 -16.54 -7.77
CA ILE A 45 7.73 -17.93 -7.33
C ILE A 45 6.40 -18.46 -6.78
N LEU A 46 5.98 -19.66 -7.20
CA LEU A 46 4.80 -20.30 -6.63
C LEU A 46 5.02 -20.58 -5.15
N SER A 47 4.04 -20.22 -4.31
CA SER A 47 4.08 -20.49 -2.87
C SER A 47 4.25 -21.97 -2.53
N ALA A 48 3.70 -22.86 -3.37
CA ALA A 48 3.87 -24.32 -3.27
C ALA A 48 5.35 -24.77 -3.23
N THR A 49 6.28 -23.97 -3.79
CA THR A 49 7.73 -24.23 -3.71
C THR A 49 8.25 -24.22 -2.26
N TYR A 50 7.55 -23.51 -1.37
CA TYR A 50 7.89 -23.35 0.05
C TYR A 50 6.98 -24.17 0.99
N ASP A 51 6.03 -24.91 0.44
CA ASP A 51 4.93 -25.54 1.19
C ASP A 51 5.28 -26.94 1.74
N THR A 52 6.57 -27.22 1.97
CA THR A 52 7.01 -28.51 2.54
C THR A 52 7.04 -28.52 4.07
N ASP A 53 7.01 -27.35 4.71
CA ASP A 53 6.65 -27.08 6.10
C ASP A 53 6.67 -25.54 6.22
N PRO A 54 5.53 -24.85 6.32
CA PRO A 54 5.48 -23.39 6.24
C PRO A 54 6.25 -22.68 7.37
N GLN A 55 6.75 -23.41 8.38
CA GLN A 55 7.56 -22.87 9.47
C GLN A 55 9.06 -23.09 9.33
N GLN A 56 9.51 -23.89 8.36
CA GLN A 56 10.93 -24.17 8.19
C GLN A 56 11.61 -23.28 7.17
N VAL A 57 12.87 -22.95 7.48
CA VAL A 57 13.75 -22.28 6.54
C VAL A 57 14.10 -23.27 5.43
N LEU A 58 13.72 -22.93 4.19
CA LEU A 58 14.12 -23.69 3.01
C LEU A 58 15.59 -23.39 2.72
N VAL A 59 16.43 -24.42 2.68
CA VAL A 59 17.84 -24.30 2.32
C VAL A 59 18.11 -25.06 1.02
N ILE A 60 18.67 -24.37 0.04
CA ILE A 60 19.15 -24.94 -1.21
C ILE A 60 20.66 -24.77 -1.25
N PRO A 61 21.44 -25.85 -1.02
CA PRO A 61 22.89 -25.78 -0.94
C PRO A 61 23.54 -25.27 -2.23
N ASP A 62 23.05 -25.71 -3.40
CA ASP A 62 23.49 -25.17 -4.69
C ASP A 62 22.31 -25.08 -5.68
N VAL A 63 21.84 -23.87 -5.96
CA VAL A 63 20.74 -23.61 -6.90
C VAL A 63 21.10 -23.94 -8.34
N GLN A 64 22.40 -23.96 -8.69
CA GLN A 64 22.82 -24.29 -10.05
C GLN A 64 22.65 -25.78 -10.37
N THR A 65 22.53 -26.62 -9.33
CA THR A 65 22.21 -28.05 -9.47
C THR A 65 20.71 -28.32 -9.69
N ARG A 66 19.87 -27.29 -9.54
CA ARG A 66 18.41 -27.37 -9.58
C ARG A 66 17.85 -26.61 -10.79
N ALA A 67 17.79 -27.29 -11.93
CA ALA A 67 17.26 -26.72 -13.18
C ALA A 67 15.74 -26.48 -13.15
N ASP A 68 15.04 -27.11 -12.21
CA ASP A 68 13.60 -27.00 -11.98
C ASP A 68 13.19 -25.74 -11.21
N LEU A 69 14.14 -24.99 -10.64
CA LEU A 69 13.82 -23.77 -9.90
C LEU A 69 13.35 -22.65 -10.83
N PRO A 70 12.30 -21.91 -10.43
CA PRO A 70 11.99 -20.65 -11.08
C PRO A 70 13.20 -19.72 -10.92
N ASN A 71 13.62 -19.08 -12.01
CA ASN A 71 14.80 -18.21 -12.09
C ASN A 71 16.18 -18.92 -12.14
N ALA A 72 16.26 -20.23 -12.41
CA ALA A 72 17.55 -20.94 -12.52
C ALA A 72 18.56 -20.29 -13.49
N ALA A 73 18.09 -19.77 -14.62
CA ALA A 73 18.94 -19.02 -15.57
C ALA A 73 19.46 -17.71 -14.95
N LEU A 74 18.59 -16.95 -14.29
CA LEU A 74 18.97 -15.70 -13.61
C LEU A 74 19.96 -15.95 -12.48
N TYR A 75 19.78 -17.02 -11.69
CA TYR A 75 20.74 -17.39 -10.65
C TYR A 75 22.12 -17.70 -11.22
N ARG A 76 22.17 -18.36 -12.39
CA ARG A 76 23.43 -18.63 -13.09
C ARG A 76 24.10 -17.36 -13.60
N ASP A 77 23.34 -16.46 -14.23
CA ASP A 77 23.83 -15.17 -14.72
C ASP A 77 24.41 -14.30 -13.59
N LEU A 78 23.82 -14.41 -12.39
CA LEU A 78 24.20 -13.66 -11.20
C LEU A 78 25.27 -14.35 -10.34
N GLY A 79 25.71 -15.55 -10.73
CA GLY A 79 26.64 -16.35 -9.91
C GLY A 79 26.04 -16.80 -8.58
N VAL A 80 24.72 -16.75 -8.37
CA VAL A 80 24.09 -17.23 -7.13
C VAL A 80 24.35 -18.73 -7.00
N ARG A 81 24.80 -19.14 -5.80
CA ARG A 81 25.13 -20.54 -5.49
C ARG A 81 24.20 -21.08 -4.42
N SER A 82 24.24 -20.57 -3.20
CA SER A 82 23.43 -21.10 -2.10
C SER A 82 22.31 -20.13 -1.75
N ILE A 83 21.16 -20.67 -1.35
CA ILE A 83 20.00 -19.87 -0.89
C ILE A 83 19.49 -20.45 0.43
N ALA A 84 19.17 -19.58 1.37
CA ALA A 84 18.31 -19.89 2.51
C ALA A 84 17.14 -18.91 2.54
N SER A 85 15.92 -19.41 2.68
CA SER A 85 14.71 -18.61 2.62
C SER A 85 13.81 -18.94 3.80
N ALA A 86 13.57 -17.94 4.65
CA ALA A 86 12.72 -18.06 5.82
C ALA A 86 11.33 -17.48 5.52
N PRO A 87 10.25 -18.24 5.82
CA PRO A 87 8.89 -17.76 5.65
C PRO A 87 8.56 -16.67 6.68
N MET A 88 7.95 -15.60 6.21
CA MET A 88 7.41 -14.51 7.02
C MET A 88 5.94 -14.83 7.30
N LEU A 89 5.65 -15.40 8.48
CA LEU A 89 4.31 -15.77 8.89
C LEU A 89 3.70 -14.78 9.88
N ARG A 90 2.39 -14.53 9.76
CA ARG A 90 1.58 -13.90 10.79
C ARG A 90 0.38 -14.79 11.09
N GLU A 91 0.20 -15.20 12.34
CA GLU A 91 -0.95 -16.02 12.77
C GLU A 91 -1.14 -17.29 11.88
N GLY A 92 -0.02 -17.87 11.41
CA GLY A 92 -0.03 -19.03 10.53
C GLY A 92 -0.26 -18.74 9.03
N GLN A 93 -0.49 -17.48 8.65
CA GLN A 93 -0.65 -17.06 7.25
C GLN A 93 0.67 -16.55 6.68
N LEU A 94 0.98 -16.94 5.43
CA LEU A 94 2.18 -16.50 4.72
C LEU A 94 2.02 -15.05 4.25
N VAL A 95 2.88 -14.17 4.75
CA VAL A 95 2.96 -12.76 4.34
C VAL A 95 4.02 -12.56 3.26
N GLY A 96 5.04 -13.42 3.23
CA GLY A 96 6.13 -13.38 2.26
C GLY A 96 7.31 -14.25 2.68
N CYS A 97 8.48 -14.05 2.06
CA CYS A 97 9.73 -14.72 2.43
C CYS A 97 10.88 -13.72 2.54
N LEU A 98 11.74 -13.94 3.54
CA LEU A 98 13.04 -13.29 3.68
C LEU A 98 14.12 -14.26 3.22
N THR A 99 14.85 -13.89 2.16
CA THR A 99 15.79 -14.78 1.49
C THR A 99 17.20 -14.21 1.54
N ILE A 100 18.16 -15.05 1.87
CA ILE A 100 19.58 -14.75 1.79
C ILE A 100 20.24 -15.65 0.75
N SER A 101 21.25 -15.12 0.07
CA SER A 101 21.96 -15.85 -0.98
C SER A 101 23.47 -15.66 -0.88
N SER A 102 24.23 -16.69 -1.23
CA SER A 102 25.66 -16.59 -1.53
C SER A 102 25.87 -16.46 -3.04
N VAL A 103 26.93 -15.74 -3.41
CA VAL A 103 27.35 -15.50 -4.79
C VAL A 103 28.75 -16.08 -4.98
N ASP A 104 29.00 -16.67 -6.15
CA ASP A 104 30.20 -17.34 -6.64
C ASP A 104 30.64 -18.60 -5.85
N THR A 105 30.33 -18.66 -4.56
CA THR A 105 30.75 -19.72 -3.63
C THR A 105 29.56 -20.43 -3.00
N ILE A 106 29.65 -21.75 -2.87
CA ILE A 106 28.69 -22.52 -2.06
C ILE A 106 28.93 -22.15 -0.59
N ARG A 107 27.86 -21.77 0.09
CA ARG A 107 27.86 -21.50 1.53
C ARG A 107 27.04 -22.55 2.27
N HIS A 108 27.61 -23.07 3.34
CA HIS A 108 26.86 -23.82 4.35
C HIS A 108 26.32 -22.85 5.39
N PHE A 109 24.99 -22.78 5.52
CA PHE A 109 24.32 -22.01 6.58
C PHE A 109 24.28 -22.84 7.86
N THR A 110 24.78 -22.29 8.96
CA THR A 110 24.77 -22.96 10.26
C THR A 110 23.38 -22.94 10.89
N ALA A 111 23.16 -23.73 11.94
CA ALA A 111 21.91 -23.67 12.70
C ALA A 111 21.65 -22.26 13.27
N ASP A 112 22.70 -21.58 13.72
CA ASP A 112 22.62 -20.20 14.23
C ASP A 112 22.26 -19.20 13.13
N ASP A 113 22.84 -19.33 11.92
CA ASP A 113 22.47 -18.51 10.77
C ASP A 113 20.97 -18.67 10.45
N LEU A 114 20.48 -19.90 10.44
CA LEU A 114 19.07 -20.19 10.12
C LEU A 114 18.13 -19.71 11.23
N ALA A 115 18.51 -19.87 12.51
CA ALA A 115 17.74 -19.37 13.63
C ALA A 115 17.65 -17.83 13.63
N LEU A 116 18.76 -17.15 13.33
CA LEU A 116 18.78 -15.69 13.19
C LEU A 116 17.92 -15.24 12.01
N LEU A 117 18.04 -15.90 10.85
CA LEU A 117 17.23 -15.60 9.69
C LEU A 117 15.73 -15.75 9.99
N GLN A 118 15.35 -16.82 10.69
CA GLN A 118 13.96 -17.07 11.11
C GLN A 118 13.45 -15.97 12.06
N GLY A 119 14.27 -15.55 13.04
CA GLY A 119 13.92 -14.45 13.95
C GLY A 119 13.71 -13.13 13.20
N LEU A 120 14.58 -12.81 12.24
CA LEU A 120 14.45 -11.63 11.39
C LEU A 120 13.20 -11.70 10.50
N ALA A 121 12.90 -12.87 9.93
CA ALA A 121 11.70 -13.08 9.13
C ALA A 121 10.42 -12.87 9.97
N HIS A 122 10.43 -13.32 11.23
CA HIS A 122 9.31 -13.10 12.14
C HIS A 122 9.10 -11.61 12.46
N GLN A 123 10.17 -10.86 12.73
CA GLN A 123 10.08 -9.42 12.94
C GLN A 123 9.63 -8.67 11.67
N ALA A 124 10.13 -9.08 10.51
CA ALA A 124 9.73 -8.53 9.22
C ALA A 124 8.22 -8.72 8.97
N ALA A 125 7.70 -9.92 9.25
CA ALA A 125 6.29 -10.24 9.10
C ALA A 125 5.40 -9.28 9.92
N GLN A 126 5.79 -9.00 11.18
CA GLN A 126 5.07 -8.07 12.05
C GLN A 126 5.09 -6.63 11.49
N ALA A 127 6.26 -6.14 11.10
CA ALA A 127 6.42 -4.78 10.58
C ALA A 127 5.65 -4.56 9.27
N ILE A 128 5.77 -5.50 8.32
CA ILE A 128 5.05 -5.46 7.04
C ILE A 128 3.54 -5.47 7.26
N THR A 129 3.07 -6.33 8.17
CA THR A 129 1.65 -6.42 8.46
C THR A 129 1.13 -5.14 9.11
N ASN A 130 1.85 -4.57 10.07
CA ASN A 130 1.47 -3.31 10.70
C ASN A 130 1.41 -2.17 9.69
N ALA A 131 2.37 -2.10 8.76
CA ALA A 131 2.35 -1.12 7.68
C ALA A 131 1.12 -1.31 6.77
N ARG A 132 0.80 -2.55 6.37
CA ARG A 132 -0.41 -2.85 5.57
C ARG A 132 -1.70 -2.44 6.29
N LEU A 133 -1.82 -2.75 7.59
CA LEU A 133 -2.97 -2.36 8.40
C LEU A 133 -3.09 -0.84 8.53
N TYR A 134 -1.97 -0.15 8.74
CA TYR A 134 -1.93 1.31 8.82
C TYR A 134 -2.40 1.95 7.50
N THR A 135 -1.87 1.51 6.36
CA THR A 135 -2.29 2.01 5.05
C THR A 135 -3.77 1.74 4.78
N GLN A 136 -4.29 0.57 5.16
CA GLN A 136 -5.72 0.27 5.04
C GLN A 136 -6.58 1.18 5.93
N ALA A 137 -6.13 1.48 7.15
CA ALA A 137 -6.82 2.40 8.04
C ALA A 137 -6.84 3.83 7.48
N GLU A 138 -5.72 4.31 6.93
CA GLU A 138 -5.66 5.62 6.26
C GLU A 138 -6.60 5.69 5.06
N GLN A 139 -6.61 4.68 4.18
CA GLN A 139 -7.51 4.62 3.03
C GLN A 139 -8.99 4.68 3.45
N ARG A 140 -9.37 3.93 4.49
CA ARG A 140 -10.73 3.98 5.05
C ARG A 140 -11.06 5.35 5.62
N LEU A 141 -10.11 5.99 6.32
CA LEU A 141 -10.30 7.34 6.83
C LEU A 141 -10.53 8.35 5.71
N THR A 142 -9.72 8.30 4.64
CA THR A 142 -9.89 9.15 3.46
C THR A 142 -11.26 8.93 2.81
N GLN A 143 -11.72 7.68 2.70
CA GLN A 143 -13.04 7.36 2.15
C GLN A 143 -14.17 7.96 3.01
N VAL A 144 -14.11 7.81 4.34
CA VAL A 144 -15.09 8.39 5.27
C VAL A 144 -15.09 9.91 5.21
N GLN A 145 -13.92 10.54 5.09
CA GLN A 145 -13.80 11.98 4.94
C GLN A 145 -14.42 12.49 3.64
N ALA A 146 -14.22 11.77 2.53
CA ALA A 146 -14.84 12.09 1.25
C ALA A 146 -16.37 12.00 1.33
N LEU A 147 -16.90 10.93 1.93
CA LEU A 147 -18.34 10.79 2.18
C LEU A 147 -18.88 11.93 3.04
N ARG A 148 -18.21 12.27 4.14
CA ARG A 148 -18.59 13.42 4.98
C ARG A 148 -18.52 14.76 4.25
N ALA A 149 -17.61 14.93 3.30
CA ALA A 149 -17.55 16.13 2.47
C ALA A 149 -18.77 16.20 1.54
N ILE A 150 -19.16 15.07 0.94
CA ILE A 150 -20.38 14.95 0.13
C ILE A 150 -21.62 15.24 0.98
N ASP A 151 -21.76 14.60 2.15
CA ASP A 151 -22.88 14.83 3.06
C ASP A 151 -22.97 16.30 3.49
N ARG A 152 -21.82 16.94 3.75
CA ARG A 152 -21.74 18.37 4.04
C ARG A 152 -22.15 19.24 2.86
N ALA A 153 -21.77 18.89 1.63
CA ALA A 153 -22.18 19.63 0.44
C ALA A 153 -23.69 19.52 0.18
N ILE A 154 -24.27 18.34 0.41
CA ILE A 154 -25.71 18.10 0.33
C ILE A 154 -26.44 18.88 1.43
N THR A 155 -25.96 18.82 2.67
CA THR A 155 -26.59 19.56 3.78
C THR A 155 -26.33 21.07 3.71
N SER A 156 -25.22 21.53 3.14
CA SER A 156 -24.99 22.96 2.85
C SER A 156 -25.85 23.47 1.70
N SER A 157 -26.46 22.59 0.90
CA SER A 157 -27.54 23.01 0.00
C SER A 157 -28.80 23.48 0.78
N HIS A 158 -28.91 23.22 2.09
CA HIS A 158 -29.87 23.92 2.97
C HIS A 158 -29.40 25.32 3.41
N ASP A 159 -28.17 25.70 3.09
CA ASP A 159 -27.63 27.05 3.35
C ASP A 159 -27.86 28.01 2.16
N LEU A 160 -28.68 27.60 1.20
CA LEU A 160 -29.13 28.45 0.09
C LEU A 160 -29.66 29.78 0.63
N HIS A 161 -30.43 29.75 1.72
CA HIS A 161 -31.00 30.96 2.29
C HIS A 161 -29.92 31.90 2.86
N THR A 162 -28.90 31.36 3.53
CA THR A 162 -27.76 32.13 4.04
C THR A 162 -26.86 32.64 2.92
N THR A 163 -26.64 31.83 1.89
CA THR A 163 -25.85 32.23 0.71
C THR A 163 -26.55 33.36 -0.05
N LEU A 164 -27.88 33.24 -0.25
CA LEU A 164 -28.68 34.29 -0.87
C LEU A 164 -28.69 35.57 -0.02
N ALA A 165 -28.73 35.46 1.31
CA ALA A 165 -28.65 36.60 2.21
C ALA A 165 -27.29 37.34 2.09
N ILE A 166 -26.17 36.61 2.07
CA ILE A 166 -24.84 37.20 1.91
C ILE A 166 -24.70 37.92 0.56
N VAL A 167 -25.21 37.32 -0.52
CA VAL A 167 -25.19 37.94 -1.86
C VAL A 167 -26.04 39.21 -1.88
N LEU A 168 -27.23 39.17 -1.30
CA LEU A 168 -28.12 40.34 -1.21
C LEU A 168 -27.49 41.48 -0.40
N ASP A 169 -26.81 41.19 0.70
CA ASP A 169 -26.10 42.20 1.50
C ASP A 169 -24.98 42.89 0.71
N GLN A 170 -24.22 42.15 -0.11
CA GLN A 170 -23.19 42.74 -0.96
C GLN A 170 -23.76 43.61 -2.08
N VAL A 171 -24.90 43.22 -2.65
CA VAL A 171 -25.58 43.98 -3.70
C VAL A 171 -26.20 45.26 -3.13
N ALA A 172 -26.84 45.18 -1.96
CA ALA A 172 -27.43 46.33 -1.28
C ALA A 172 -26.39 47.32 -0.74
N ALA A 173 -25.13 46.90 -0.52
CA ALA A 173 -24.04 47.80 -0.13
C ALA A 173 -23.55 48.71 -1.29
N GLN A 174 -24.01 48.49 -2.53
CA GLN A 174 -23.67 49.37 -3.64
C GLN A 174 -24.46 50.68 -3.58
N PRO A 175 -23.83 51.84 -3.80
CA PRO A 175 -24.43 53.16 -3.59
C PRO A 175 -25.61 53.54 -4.51
N HIS A 176 -26.06 52.62 -5.38
CA HIS A 176 -27.14 52.81 -6.35
C HIS A 176 -28.24 51.73 -6.26
N VAL A 177 -28.29 50.96 -5.17
CA VAL A 177 -29.29 49.90 -4.97
C VAL A 177 -30.12 50.20 -3.73
N ASP A 178 -31.42 50.47 -3.92
CA ASP A 178 -32.35 50.73 -2.82
C ASP A 178 -32.99 49.45 -2.25
N ALA A 179 -33.14 48.41 -3.08
CA ALA A 179 -33.67 47.10 -2.70
C ALA A 179 -33.25 46.01 -3.70
N ALA A 180 -33.19 44.76 -3.26
CA ALA A 180 -32.87 43.61 -4.11
C ALA A 180 -33.60 42.35 -3.62
N GLU A 181 -34.04 41.50 -4.55
CA GLU A 181 -34.66 40.20 -4.25
C GLU A 181 -34.11 39.09 -5.13
N VAL A 182 -34.22 37.86 -4.63
CA VAL A 182 -33.96 36.64 -5.37
C VAL A 182 -35.23 35.80 -5.37
N LEU A 183 -35.67 35.45 -6.57
CA LEU A 183 -36.77 34.55 -6.84
C LEU A 183 -36.18 33.25 -7.41
N LEU A 184 -36.65 32.10 -6.93
CA LEU A 184 -36.28 30.80 -7.46
C LEU A 184 -37.41 30.27 -8.33
N LEU A 185 -37.06 29.77 -9.51
CA LEU A 185 -38.03 29.13 -10.41
C LEU A 185 -38.40 27.75 -9.87
N ASP A 186 -39.67 27.55 -9.55
CA ASP A 186 -40.22 26.23 -9.30
C ASP A 186 -40.39 25.50 -10.65
N ALA A 187 -39.61 24.46 -10.85
CA ALA A 187 -39.58 23.70 -12.09
C ALA A 187 -40.91 22.97 -12.38
N GLN A 188 -41.72 22.66 -11.37
CA GLN A 188 -42.99 21.94 -11.53
C GLN A 188 -44.13 22.88 -11.91
N THR A 189 -44.19 24.04 -11.27
CA THR A 189 -45.26 25.02 -11.52
C THR A 189 -44.89 26.05 -12.59
N GLN A 190 -43.61 26.10 -13.00
CA GLN A 190 -43.04 27.11 -13.91
C GLN A 190 -43.24 28.55 -13.41
N MET A 191 -43.36 28.72 -12.09
CA MET A 191 -43.58 30.00 -11.44
C MET A 191 -42.37 30.41 -10.61
N LEU A 192 -42.12 31.71 -10.53
CA LEU A 192 -41.09 32.28 -9.67
C LEU A 192 -41.60 32.38 -8.23
N ALA A 193 -40.93 31.68 -7.31
CA ALA A 193 -41.21 31.72 -5.88
C ALA A 193 -40.19 32.58 -5.15
N TYR A 194 -40.65 33.37 -4.19
CA TYR A 194 -39.78 34.20 -3.37
C TYR A 194 -38.80 33.35 -2.55
N ALA A 195 -37.52 33.70 -2.63
CA ALA A 195 -36.46 32.98 -1.93
C ALA A 195 -35.68 33.83 -0.94
N ALA A 196 -35.41 35.11 -1.22
CA ALA A 196 -34.82 36.06 -0.27
C ALA A 196 -34.93 37.51 -0.79
N GLY A 197 -34.81 38.52 0.08
CA GLY A 197 -34.82 39.92 -0.34
C GLY A 197 -34.43 40.90 0.78
N CYS A 198 -34.01 42.10 0.42
CA CYS A 198 -33.57 43.17 1.32
C CYS A 198 -33.97 44.57 0.78
N GLY A 199 -34.01 45.59 1.65
CA GLY A 199 -34.28 46.98 1.27
C GLY A 199 -35.75 47.37 1.08
N PHE A 200 -36.67 46.40 0.95
CA PHE A 200 -38.11 46.65 0.87
C PHE A 200 -38.72 46.98 2.26
N ARG A 201 -38.44 48.17 2.81
CA ARG A 201 -39.19 48.67 3.97
C ARG A 201 -40.36 49.54 3.50
N THR A 202 -41.56 49.12 3.84
CA THR A 202 -42.78 49.93 3.77
C THR A 202 -42.72 51.03 4.84
N VAL A 203 -42.96 52.28 4.43
CA VAL A 203 -43.44 53.36 5.30
C VAL A 203 -44.96 53.33 5.27
#